data_AF-A0A7V3XHB2-F1
#
_entry.id   AF-A0A7V3XHB2-F1
#
_cell.length_a   1.000
_cell.length_b   1.000
_cell.length_c   1.000
_cell.angle_alpha   90.00
_cell.angle_beta   90.00
_cell.angle_gamma   90.00
#
_symmetry.space_group_name_H-M   'P 1'
#
loop_
_entity.id
_entity.type
_entity.pdbx_description
1 polymer ?
#
loop_
_entity_poly.entity_id
_entity_poly.type
_entity_poly.pdbx_seq_one_letter_code
_entity_poly.pdbx_strand_id
1 'polypeptide(L)'
;MMPPASLAEAARELARLSRAIAFALEAGDLDAAERAVDERGRLLDLVADRRLPVTGDTAAAMSEARAVIADADARSGAALERAAAEARAALGALGDGARALRAYLPAEPLSAGYVDRHD
;
A
#
# COMPACT_ATOMS: atom_id res chain seq x y z
N MET A 1 -16.41 5.79 -10.52
CA MET A 1 -16.69 4.52 -11.23
C MET A 1 -18.18 4.42 -11.51
N MET A 2 -18.59 3.81 -12.63
CA MET A 2 -20.00 3.44 -12.86
C MET A 2 -20.30 2.11 -12.15
N PRO A 3 -21.44 1.96 -11.46
CA PRO A 3 -21.75 0.72 -10.76
C PRO A 3 -21.92 -0.44 -11.76
N PRO A 4 -21.40 -1.65 -11.46
CA PRO A 4 -21.57 -2.80 -12.33
C PRO A 4 -23.05 -3.16 -12.49
N ALA A 5 -23.44 -3.50 -13.72
CA ALA A 5 -24.79 -3.94 -14.05
C ALA A 5 -24.98 -5.46 -13.87
N SER A 6 -23.89 -6.23 -13.76
CA SER A 6 -23.92 -7.69 -13.61
C SER A 6 -22.79 -8.21 -12.72
N LEU A 7 -22.90 -9.46 -12.27
CA LEU A 7 -21.81 -10.14 -11.54
C LEU A 7 -20.56 -10.34 -12.41
N ALA A 8 -20.72 -10.54 -13.72
CA ALA A 8 -19.59 -10.66 -14.64
C ALA A 8 -18.77 -9.36 -14.70
N GLU A 9 -19.45 -8.21 -14.80
CA GLU A 9 -18.79 -6.90 -14.77
C GLU A 9 -18.13 -6.62 -13.43
N ALA A 10 -18.81 -6.94 -12.31
CA ALA A 10 -18.23 -6.80 -10.98
C ALA A 10 -16.95 -7.65 -10.83
N ALA A 11 -16.94 -8.89 -11.33
CA ALA A 11 -15.76 -9.76 -11.30
C ALA A 11 -14.59 -9.17 -12.10
N ARG A 12 -14.84 -8.66 -13.31
CA ARG A 12 -13.81 -8.01 -14.13
C ARG A 12 -13.25 -6.77 -13.47
N GLU A 13 -14.12 -5.96 -12.86
CA GLU A 13 -13.71 -4.73 -12.20
C GLU A 13 -12.89 -5.01 -10.93
N LEU A 14 -13.27 -6.03 -10.14
CA LEU A 14 -12.45 -6.50 -9.02
C LEU A 14 -11.05 -6.95 -9.48
N ALA A 15 -10.97 -7.70 -10.58
CA ALA A 15 -9.70 -8.12 -11.16
C ALA A 15 -8.84 -6.93 -11.62
N ARG A 16 -9.47 -5.92 -12.26
CA ARG A 16 -8.81 -4.69 -12.68
C ARG A 16 -8.25 -3.93 -11.48
N LEU A 17 -9.03 -3.75 -10.42
CA LEU A 17 -8.61 -3.07 -9.19
C LEU A 17 -7.48 -3.82 -8.49
N SER A 18 -7.54 -5.15 -8.39
CA SER A 18 -6.44 -5.95 -7.84
C SER A 18 -5.14 -5.76 -8.63
N ARG A 19 -5.17 -5.75 -9.97
CA ARG A 19 -3.98 -5.42 -10.78
C ARG A 19 -3.47 -4.01 -10.53
N ALA A 20 -4.36 -3.03 -10.39
CA ALA A 20 -4.00 -1.65 -10.12
C ALA A 20 -3.30 -1.50 -8.75
N ILE A 21 -3.77 -2.21 -7.73
CA ILE A 21 -3.14 -2.26 -6.40
C ILE A 21 -1.72 -2.83 -6.51
N ALA A 22 -1.56 -3.99 -7.15
CA ALA A 22 -0.26 -4.62 -7.32
C ALA A 22 0.73 -3.71 -8.07
N PHE A 23 0.28 -3.07 -9.16
CA PHE A 23 1.10 -2.14 -9.93
C PHE A 23 1.52 -0.91 -9.12
N ALA A 24 0.60 -0.31 -8.36
CA ALA A 24 0.89 0.84 -7.52
C ALA A 24 1.90 0.50 -6.40
N LEU A 25 1.72 -0.65 -5.74
CA LEU A 25 2.64 -1.13 -4.71
C LEU A 25 4.04 -1.42 -5.25
N GLU A 26 4.15 -2.01 -6.43
CA GLU A 26 5.45 -2.24 -7.07
C GLU A 26 6.15 -0.95 -7.50
N ALA A 27 5.37 0.09 -7.86
CA ALA A 27 5.89 1.41 -8.15
C ALA A 27 6.22 2.24 -6.89
N GLY A 28 5.85 1.75 -5.70
CA GLY A 28 5.98 2.49 -4.44
C GLY A 28 4.97 3.64 -4.28
N ASP A 29 3.94 3.73 -5.12
CA ASP A 29 2.88 4.73 -5.05
C ASP A 29 1.79 4.26 -4.08
N LEU A 30 2.03 4.49 -2.79
CA LEU A 30 1.13 4.07 -1.71
C LEU A 30 -0.22 4.78 -1.77
N ASP A 31 -0.25 6.05 -2.19
CA ASP A 31 -1.49 6.82 -2.32
C ASP A 31 -2.39 6.24 -3.43
N ALA A 32 -1.80 5.84 -4.57
CA ALA A 32 -2.55 5.16 -5.62
C ALA A 32 -3.03 3.77 -5.18
N ALA A 33 -2.21 3.03 -4.43
CA ALA A 33 -2.59 1.74 -3.88
C ALA A 33 -3.79 1.87 -2.91
N GLU A 34 -3.74 2.84 -1.99
CA GLU A 34 -4.82 3.09 -1.02
C GLU A 34 -6.12 3.48 -1.72
N ARG A 35 -6.06 4.42 -2.68
CA ARG A 35 -7.24 4.77 -3.49
C ARG A 35 -7.86 3.57 -4.20
N ALA A 36 -7.04 2.65 -4.71
CA ALA A 36 -7.51 1.46 -5.38
C ALA A 36 -8.09 0.41 -4.41
N VAL A 37 -7.54 0.30 -3.19
CA VAL A 37 -8.08 -0.52 -2.10
C VAL A 37 -9.46 -0.01 -1.67
N ASP A 38 -9.59 1.29 -1.43
CA ASP A 38 -10.86 1.93 -1.08
C ASP A 38 -11.94 1.66 -2.13
N GLU A 39 -11.56 1.82 -3.40
CA GLU A 39 -12.48 1.61 -4.51
C GLU A 39 -12.89 0.13 -4.65
N ARG A 40 -11.97 -0.80 -4.37
CA ARG A 40 -12.27 -2.24 -4.29
C ARG A 40 -13.22 -2.53 -3.13
N GLY A 41 -13.04 -1.90 -1.97
CA GLY A 41 -13.94 -2.01 -0.83
C GLY A 41 -15.36 -1.57 -1.18
N ARG A 42 -15.51 -0.38 -1.76
CA ARG A 42 -16.81 0.14 -2.21
C ARG A 42 -17.50 -0.79 -3.22
N LEU A 43 -16.74 -1.39 -4.13
CA LEU A 43 -17.28 -2.35 -5.09
C LEU A 43 -17.77 -3.62 -4.40
N LEU A 44 -17.02 -4.16 -3.44
CA LEU A 44 -17.42 -5.33 -2.67
C LEU A 44 -18.69 -5.07 -1.85
N ASP A 45 -18.78 -3.92 -1.19
CA ASP A 45 -19.97 -3.51 -0.45
C ASP A 45 -21.18 -3.41 -1.39
N LEU A 46 -21.00 -2.78 -2.56
CA LEU A 46 -22.06 -2.68 -3.56
C LEU A 46 -22.52 -4.05 -4.08
N VAL A 47 -21.60 -4.98 -4.27
CA VAL A 47 -21.92 -6.36 -4.70
C VAL A 47 -22.62 -7.14 -3.58
N ALA A 48 -22.24 -6.92 -2.32
CA ALA A 48 -22.86 -7.58 -1.17
C ALA A 48 -24.31 -7.10 -0.95
N ASP A 49 -24.56 -5.80 -1.13
CA ASP A 49 -25.87 -5.19 -0.93
C ASP A 49 -26.83 -5.42 -2.11
N ARG A 50 -26.30 -5.67 -3.31
CA ARG A 50 -27.10 -5.82 -4.54
C ARG A 50 -27.13 -7.26 -5.02
N ARG A 51 -28.35 -7.74 -5.31
CA ARG A 51 -28.54 -8.95 -6.12
C ARG A 51 -28.26 -8.63 -7.59
N LEU A 52 -26.98 -8.55 -7.93
CA LEU A 52 -26.55 -8.37 -9.31
C LEU A 52 -26.95 -9.59 -10.15
N PRO A 53 -27.43 -9.39 -11.39
CA PRO A 53 -27.84 -10.50 -12.24
C PRO A 53 -26.64 -11.38 -12.64
N VAL A 54 -26.90 -12.68 -12.70
CA VAL A 54 -26.01 -13.67 -13.30
C VAL A 54 -26.30 -13.70 -14.81
N THR A 55 -25.26 -13.48 -15.59
CA THR A 55 -25.26 -13.55 -17.06
C THR A 55 -24.56 -14.82 -17.54
N GLY A 56 -24.73 -15.19 -18.82
CA GLY A 56 -24.14 -16.41 -19.38
C GLY A 56 -22.61 -16.48 -19.29
N ASP A 57 -21.93 -15.34 -19.21
CA ASP A 57 -20.47 -15.20 -19.09
C ASP A 57 -19.97 -15.09 -17.64
N THR A 58 -20.87 -15.07 -16.64
CA THR A 58 -20.50 -14.84 -15.23
C THR A 58 -19.48 -15.87 -14.72
N ALA A 59 -19.68 -17.15 -15.03
CA ALA A 59 -18.76 -18.21 -14.57
C ALA A 59 -17.34 -18.04 -15.13
N ALA A 60 -17.23 -17.69 -16.42
CA ALA A 60 -15.94 -17.44 -17.06
C ALA A 60 -15.26 -16.20 -16.46
N ALA A 61 -16.00 -15.10 -16.30
CA ALA A 61 -15.49 -13.86 -15.71
C ALA A 61 -15.02 -14.06 -14.27
N MET A 62 -15.75 -14.82 -13.46
CA MET A 62 -15.33 -15.14 -12.07
C MET A 62 -14.09 -16.01 -12.03
N SER A 63 -13.98 -17.02 -12.90
CA SER A 63 -12.80 -17.88 -12.98
C SER A 63 -11.55 -17.09 -13.38
N GLU A 64 -11.67 -16.22 -14.39
CA GLU A 64 -10.58 -15.34 -14.81
C GLU A 64 -10.21 -14.35 -13.70
N ALA A 65 -11.20 -13.69 -13.11
CA ALA A 65 -10.98 -12.76 -12.01
C ALA A 65 -10.26 -13.41 -10.83
N ARG A 66 -10.63 -14.65 -10.46
CA ARG A 66 -9.97 -15.38 -9.37
C ARG A 66 -8.48 -15.58 -9.64
N ALA A 67 -8.10 -15.97 -10.85
CA ALA A 67 -6.70 -16.17 -11.22
C ALA A 67 -5.92 -14.86 -11.16
N VAL A 68 -6.52 -13.78 -11.68
CA VAL A 68 -5.92 -12.44 -11.67
C VAL A 68 -5.74 -11.89 -10.26
N ILE A 69 -6.76 -12.04 -9.41
CA ILE A 69 -6.72 -11.56 -8.03
C ILE A 69 -5.63 -12.32 -7.26
N ALA A 70 -5.54 -13.64 -7.42
CA ALA A 70 -4.51 -14.43 -6.75
C ALA A 70 -3.07 -14.02 -7.16
N ASP A 71 -2.83 -13.77 -8.46
CA ASP A 71 -1.55 -13.27 -8.94
C ASP A 71 -1.23 -11.87 -8.39
N ALA A 72 -2.20 -10.96 -8.43
CA ALA A 72 -2.06 -9.62 -7.92
C ALA A 72 -1.80 -9.59 -6.40
N ASP A 73 -2.46 -10.44 -5.62
CA ASP A 73 -2.26 -10.54 -4.18
C ASP A 73 -0.83 -11.05 -3.87
N ALA A 74 -0.33 -12.05 -4.61
CA ALA A 74 1.04 -12.55 -4.44
C ALA A 74 2.09 -11.46 -4.75
N ARG A 75 1.90 -10.72 -5.85
CA ARG A 75 2.76 -9.59 -6.24
C ARG A 75 2.74 -8.46 -5.22
N SER A 76 1.55 -8.11 -4.75
CA SER A 76 1.35 -7.08 -3.71
C SER A 76 2.06 -7.46 -2.42
N GLY A 77 1.93 -8.71 -1.97
CA GLY A 77 2.64 -9.22 -0.80
C GLY A 77 4.16 -9.13 -0.95
N ALA A 78 4.69 -9.59 -2.09
CA ALA A 78 6.12 -9.51 -2.37
C ALA A 78 6.63 -8.06 -2.42
N ALA A 79 5.84 -7.12 -2.96
CA ALA A 79 6.19 -5.70 -2.99
C ALA A 79 6.26 -5.09 -1.58
N LEU A 80 5.26 -5.39 -0.74
CA LEU A 80 5.22 -4.91 0.65
C LEU A 80 6.34 -5.50 1.50
N GLU A 81 6.67 -6.79 1.32
CA GLU A 81 7.81 -7.41 2.02
C GLU A 81 9.14 -6.74 1.66
N ARG A 82 9.37 -6.44 0.38
CA ARG A 82 10.55 -5.68 -0.06
C ARG A 82 10.60 -4.30 0.56
N ALA A 83 9.50 -3.54 0.48
CA ALA A 83 9.41 -2.21 1.06
C ALA A 83 9.67 -2.22 2.58
N ALA A 84 9.13 -3.21 3.30
CA ALA A 84 9.37 -3.37 4.73
C ALA A 84 10.82 -3.73 5.06
N ALA A 85 11.48 -4.55 4.23
CA ALA A 85 12.90 -4.85 4.37
C ALA A 85 13.76 -3.61 4.16
N GLU A 86 13.47 -2.82 3.12
CA GLU A 86 14.16 -1.55 2.83
C GLU A 86 13.98 -0.53 3.95
N ALA A 87 12.76 -0.37 4.47
CA ALA A 87 12.48 0.52 5.59
C ALA A 87 13.27 0.13 6.85
N ARG A 88 13.34 -1.18 7.17
CA ARG A 88 14.15 -1.67 8.30
C ARG A 88 15.63 -1.39 8.10
N ALA A 89 16.16 -1.59 6.89
CA ALA A 89 17.55 -1.29 6.57
C ALA A 89 17.85 0.21 6.73
N ALA A 90 16.95 1.08 6.23
CA ALA A 90 17.08 2.53 6.36
C ALA A 90 17.07 2.99 7.84
N LEU A 91 16.17 2.44 8.65
CA LEU A 91 16.14 2.72 10.10
C LEU A 91 17.45 2.27 10.80
N GLY A 92 17.99 1.12 10.41
CA GLY A 92 19.30 0.66 10.89
C GLY A 92 20.42 1.65 10.58
N ALA A 93 20.50 2.11 9.32
CA ALA A 93 21.49 3.09 8.89
C ALA A 93 21.36 4.44 9.63
N LEU A 94 20.13 4.90 9.86
CA LEU A 94 19.89 6.10 10.68
C LEU A 94 20.34 5.91 12.13
N GLY A 95 20.10 4.73 12.71
CA GLY A 95 20.56 4.38 14.06
C GLY A 95 22.09 4.37 14.18
N ASP A 96 22.78 3.83 13.17
CA ASP A 96 24.24 3.84 13.09
C ASP A 96 24.80 5.25 12.93
N GLY A 97 24.19 6.07 12.06
CA GLY A 97 24.50 7.48 11.93
C GLY A 97 24.31 8.26 13.24
N ALA A 98 23.20 8.05 13.95
CA ALA A 98 22.93 8.69 15.23
C ALA A 98 23.91 8.26 16.34
N ARG A 99 24.41 7.01 16.29
CA ARG A 99 25.47 6.54 17.20
C ARG A 99 26.82 7.15 16.87
N ALA A 100 27.19 7.19 15.59
CA ALA A 100 28.42 7.85 15.15
C ALA A 100 28.41 9.34 15.49
N LEU A 101 27.32 10.05 15.21
CA LEU A 101 27.15 11.46 15.59
C LEU A 101 27.34 11.65 17.09
N ARG A 102 26.74 10.83 17.95
CA ARG A 102 26.96 10.91 19.40
C ARG A 102 28.39 10.62 19.85
N ALA A 103 29.12 9.78 19.14
CA ALA A 103 30.51 9.45 19.46
C ALA A 103 31.49 10.55 19.03
N TYR A 104 31.18 11.29 17.96
CA TYR A 104 32.08 12.27 17.35
C TYR A 104 31.67 13.74 17.57
N LEU A 105 30.40 14.03 17.88
CA LEU A 105 30.04 15.32 18.46
C LEU A 105 30.44 15.30 19.93
N PRO A 106 31.31 16.22 20.39
CA PRO A 106 31.46 16.42 21.82
C PRO A 106 30.06 16.76 22.36
N ALA A 107 29.55 15.96 23.28
CA ALA A 107 28.56 16.46 24.21
C ALA A 107 29.28 17.56 24.98
N GLU A 108 29.26 18.81 24.49
CA GLU A 108 29.58 19.93 25.34
C GLU A 108 28.65 19.78 26.54
N PRO A 109 29.17 19.55 27.76
CA PRO A 109 28.32 19.70 28.91
C PRO A 109 27.82 21.14 28.83
N LEU A 110 26.49 21.33 28.82
CA LEU A 110 25.91 22.63 29.13
C LEU A 110 26.42 22.99 30.52
N SER A 111 27.58 23.65 30.58
CA SER A 111 28.09 24.20 31.82
C SER A 111 27.05 25.20 32.29
N ALA A 112 26.63 25.08 33.55
CA ALA A 112 25.71 26.02 34.15
C ALA A 112 26.43 27.38 34.25
N GLY A 113 26.32 28.21 33.22
CA GLY A 113 26.87 29.55 33.22
C GLY A 113 27.49 29.99 31.91
N TYR A 114 26.66 30.24 30.89
CA TYR A 114 26.96 31.33 29.96
C TYR A 114 25.62 31.89 29.45
N VAL A 115 25.04 32.79 30.26
CA VAL A 115 24.09 33.77 29.73
C VAL A 115 24.97 34.89 29.21
N ASP A 116 25.14 34.95 27.90
CA ASP A 116 25.68 36.13 27.25
C ASP A 116 24.67 37.27 27.43
N ARG A 117 24.91 38.11 28.43
CA ARG A 117 24.25 39.41 28.55
C ARG A 117 25.08 40.40 27.75
N HIS A 118 24.79 40.48 26.46
CA HIS A 118 25.20 41.62 25.65
C HIS A 118 24.37 42.84 26.09
N ASP A 119 24.90 43.55 27.09
CA ASP A 119 24.71 45.00 27.27
C ASP A 119 25.66 45.75 26.32
#